data_AF-A0A7L0MBJ4-F1
#
_entry.id   AF-A0A7L0MBJ4-F1
#
_cell.length_a   1.000
_cell.length_b   1.000
_cell.length_c   1.000
_cell.angle_alpha   90.00
_cell.angle_beta   90.00
_cell.angle_gamma   90.00
#
_symmetry.space_group_name_H-M   'P 1'
#
loop_
_entity.id
_entity.type
_entity.pdbx_description
1 polymer ?
#
loop_
_entity_poly.entity_id
_entity_poly.type
_entity_poly.pdbx_seq_one_letter_code
_entity_poly.pdbx_strand_id
1 'polypeptide(L)'
;MANHVRFWGRTVMVQNGNVEAAYGVLNRILTQDGLVDTVRRGRYYEKPCRRRQRLAFEASRRGLSAELRPKVTFLARSDRRDPWPGC
;
A
#
# COMPACT_ATOMS: atom_id res chain seq x y z
N MET A 1 -10.12 -18.40 -26.89
CA MET A 1 -11.17 -17.47 -26.41
C MET A 1 -10.88 -17.13 -24.95
N ALA A 2 -11.26 -15.95 -24.46
CA ALA A 2 -11.07 -15.62 -23.05
C ALA A 2 -12.08 -16.42 -22.21
N ASN A 3 -11.61 -17.21 -21.24
CA ASN A 3 -12.46 -18.05 -20.38
C ASN A 3 -13.29 -17.23 -19.36
N HIS A 4 -13.16 -15.90 -19.35
CA HIS A 4 -13.79 -15.00 -18.39
C HIS A 4 -14.55 -13.87 -19.08
N VAL A 5 -15.59 -13.38 -18.40
CA VAL A 5 -16.41 -12.24 -18.84
C VAL A 5 -15.54 -10.98 -18.96
N ARG A 6 -15.72 -10.25 -20.06
CA ARG A 6 -14.99 -8.99 -20.34
C ARG A 6 -15.62 -7.83 -19.58
N PHE A 7 -14.82 -6.81 -19.26
CA PHE A 7 -15.25 -5.57 -18.60
C PHE A 7 -15.88 -5.74 -17.20
N TRP A 8 -15.58 -6.86 -16.52
CA TRP A 8 -16.01 -7.10 -15.15
C TRP A 8 -14.94 -6.69 -14.13
N GLY A 9 -13.75 -7.29 -14.21
CA GLY A 9 -12.64 -7.00 -13.29
C GLY A 9 -11.86 -5.75 -13.68
N ARG A 10 -11.42 -4.96 -12.69
CA ARG A 10 -10.53 -3.79 -12.85
C ARG A 10 -11.03 -2.76 -13.88
N THR A 11 -12.35 -2.67 -14.04
CA THR A 11 -13.02 -1.73 -14.92
C THR A 11 -13.62 -0.61 -14.07
N VAL A 12 -13.43 0.65 -14.48
CA VAL A 12 -13.90 1.84 -13.74
C VAL A 12 -14.70 2.70 -14.70
N MET A 13 -15.88 3.13 -14.27
CA MET A 13 -16.72 4.06 -15.04
C MET A 13 -16.24 5.50 -14.85
N VAL A 14 -16.20 6.26 -15.93
CA VAL A 14 -15.82 7.68 -15.90
C VAL A 14 -17.05 8.52 -15.59
N GLN A 15 -17.02 9.25 -14.48
CA GLN A 15 -18.09 10.18 -14.12
C GLN A 15 -17.81 11.57 -14.69
N ASN A 16 -18.84 12.20 -15.27
CA ASN A 16 -18.80 13.59 -15.76
C ASN A 16 -17.64 13.90 -16.73
N GLY A 17 -17.18 12.90 -17.49
CA GLY A 17 -16.03 13.05 -18.39
C GLY A 17 -14.67 13.24 -17.69
N ASN A 18 -14.60 13.14 -16.36
CA ASN A 18 -13.35 13.32 -15.61
C ASN A 18 -12.50 12.04 -15.62
N VAL A 19 -11.72 11.89 -16.68
CA VAL A 19 -10.85 10.72 -16.91
C VAL A 19 -9.72 10.64 -15.87
N GLU A 20 -9.14 11.78 -15.48
CA GLU A 20 -8.04 11.84 -14.51
C GLU A 20 -8.47 11.26 -13.15
N ALA A 21 -9.65 11.64 -12.67
CA ALA A 21 -10.20 11.10 -11.42
C ALA A 21 -10.43 9.58 -11.51
N ALA A 22 -10.99 9.10 -12.63
CA ALA A 22 -11.21 7.68 -12.85
C ALA A 22 -9.89 6.89 -12.92
N TYR A 23 -8.86 7.45 -13.57
CA TYR A 23 -7.54 6.85 -13.64
C TYR A 23 -6.85 6.79 -12.27
N GLY A 24 -6.99 7.84 -11.46
CA GLY A 24 -6.51 7.85 -10.07
C GLY A 24 -7.16 6.75 -9.22
N VAL A 25 -8.48 6.56 -9.36
CA VAL A 25 -9.20 5.48 -8.68
C VAL A 25 -8.73 4.12 -9.17
N LEU A 26 -8.60 3.91 -10.48
CA LEU A 26 -8.10 2.66 -11.05
C LEU A 26 -6.71 2.34 -10.49
N ASN A 27 -5.78 3.30 -10.50
CA ASN A 27 -4.43 3.10 -9.99
C ASN A 27 -4.43 2.75 -8.49
N ARG A 28 -5.31 3.38 -7.69
CA ARG A 28 -5.50 3.03 -6.28
C ARG A 28 -5.97 1.60 -6.09
N ILE A 29 -6.97 1.15 -6.85
CA ILE A 29 -7.48 -0.24 -6.80
C ILE A 29 -6.33 -1.21 -7.13
N LEU A 30 -5.60 -0.98 -8.23
CA LEU A 30 -4.49 -1.84 -8.65
C LEU A 30 -3.34 -1.87 -7.62
N THR A 31 -3.10 -0.76 -6.92
CA THR A 31 -2.07 -0.65 -5.88
C THR A 31 -2.50 -1.37 -4.60
N GLN A 32 -3.77 -1.24 -4.19
CA GLN A 32 -4.31 -1.93 -3.01
C GLN A 32 -4.34 -3.44 -3.20
N ASP A 33 -4.70 -3.92 -4.40
CA ASP A 33 -4.63 -5.33 -4.78
C ASP A 33 -3.18 -5.86 -4.88
N GLY A 34 -2.19 -4.96 -4.84
CA GLY A 34 -0.77 -5.30 -5.01
C GLY A 34 -0.37 -5.67 -6.44
N LEU A 35 -1.25 -5.49 -7.42
CA LEU A 35 -0.99 -5.87 -8.82
C LEU A 35 0.17 -5.09 -9.43
N VAL A 36 0.31 -3.81 -9.07
CA VAL A 36 1.42 -2.98 -9.56
C VAL A 36 2.77 -3.57 -9.13
N ASP A 37 2.88 -4.02 -7.87
CA ASP A 37 4.10 -4.63 -7.36
C ASP A 37 4.34 -6.02 -7.94
N THR A 38 3.30 -6.82 -8.16
CA THR A 38 3.45 -8.14 -8.80
C THR A 38 3.94 -8.02 -10.24
N VAL A 39 3.39 -7.08 -11.02
CA VAL A 39 3.85 -6.82 -12.40
C VAL A 39 5.29 -6.33 -12.42
N ARG A 40 5.65 -5.37 -11.54
CA ARG A 40 7.04 -4.89 -11.41
C ARG A 40 8.01 -6.01 -11.09
N ARG A 41 7.66 -6.90 -10.18
CA ARG A 41 8.46 -8.07 -9.80
C ARG A 41 8.48 -9.14 -10.89
N GLY A 42 7.41 -9.28 -11.65
CA GLY A 42 7.31 -10.21 -12.78
C GLY A 42 8.20 -9.85 -13.97
N ARG A 43 8.76 -8.63 -14.01
CA ARG A 43 9.67 -8.20 -15.08
C ARG A 43 10.95 -9.05 -15.17
N TYR A 44 11.45 -9.54 -14.03
CA TYR A 44 12.64 -10.39 -13.96
C TYR A 44 12.42 -11.54 -13.00
N TYR A 45 13.04 -12.69 -13.26
CA TYR A 45 12.94 -13.85 -12.38
C TYR A 45 13.55 -13.56 -10.99
N GLU A 46 12.74 -13.64 -9.94
CA GLU A 46 13.19 -13.60 -8.55
C GLU A 46 13.52 -15.02 -8.06
N LYS A 47 14.80 -15.27 -7.74
CA LYS A 47 15.22 -16.57 -7.18
C LYS A 47 14.46 -16.89 -5.88
N PRO A 48 14.13 -18.17 -5.60
CA PRO A 48 13.32 -18.52 -4.42
C PRO A 48 13.93 -18.12 -3.07
N CYS A 49 15.27 -18.13 -2.95
CA CYS A 49 15.96 -17.64 -1.77
C CYS A 49 15.76 -16.12 -1.56
N ARG A 50 15.83 -15.33 -2.63
CA ARG A 50 15.62 -13.86 -2.59
C ARG A 50 14.17 -13.53 -2.26
N ARG A 51 13.21 -14.25 -2.86
CA ARG A 51 11.78 -14.11 -2.55
C ARG A 51 11.50 -14.36 -1.07
N ARG A 52 12.06 -15.44 -0.49
CA ARG A 52 11.89 -15.76 0.94
C ARG A 52 12.45 -14.68 1.85
N GLN A 53 13.67 -14.19 1.58
CA GLN A 53 14.28 -13.08 2.33
C GLN A 53 13.42 -11.82 2.29
N ARG A 54 12.92 -11.45 1.10
CA ARG A 54 12.05 -10.29 0.94
C ARG A 54 10.73 -10.43 1.70
N LEU A 55 10.07 -11.58 1.61
CA LEU A 55 8.81 -11.83 2.32
C LEU A 55 8.99 -11.74 3.84
N ALA A 56 10.08 -12.29 4.37
CA ALA A 56 10.41 -12.17 5.79
C ALA A 56 10.60 -10.70 6.19
N PHE A 57 11.39 -9.94 5.43
CA PHE A 57 11.59 -8.51 5.67
C PHE A 57 10.28 -7.71 5.61
N GLU A 58 9.44 -7.95 4.60
CA GLU A 58 8.15 -7.27 4.47
C GLU A 58 7.22 -7.59 5.64
N ALA A 59 7.19 -8.84 6.11
CA ALA A 59 6.39 -9.25 7.25
C ALA A 59 6.86 -8.56 8.54
N SER A 60 8.17 -8.59 8.82
CA SER A 60 8.75 -7.89 9.98
C SER A 60 8.49 -6.39 9.93
N ARG A 61 8.64 -5.76 8.75
CA ARG A 61 8.37 -4.33 8.57
C ARG A 61 6.90 -4.00 8.81
N ARG A 62 5.97 -4.85 8.35
CA ARG A 62 4.53 -4.67 8.58
C ARG A 62 4.20 -4.76 10.07
N GLY A 63 4.73 -5.77 10.77
CA GLY A 63 4.56 -5.92 12.22
C GLY A 63 5.07 -4.69 12.97
N LEU A 64 6.31 -4.28 12.70
CA LEU A 64 6.90 -3.08 13.31
C LEU A 64 6.07 -1.82 13.03
N SER A 65 5.64 -1.61 11.77
CA SER A 65 4.82 -0.45 11.41
C SER A 65 3.44 -0.46 12.09
N ALA A 66 2.86 -1.65 12.31
CA ALA A 66 1.58 -1.82 12.98
C ALA A 66 1.67 -1.49 14.48
N GLU A 67 2.81 -1.74 15.13
CA GLU A 67 3.04 -1.41 16.54
C GLU A 67 3.49 0.05 16.74
N LEU A 68 4.39 0.55 15.89
CA LEU A 68 4.93 1.90 16.02
C LEU A 68 3.88 2.98 15.78
N ARG A 69 2.94 2.77 14.84
CA ARG A 69 1.89 3.76 14.53
C ARG A 69 1.03 4.11 15.75
N PRO A 70 0.40 3.15 16.44
CA PRO A 70 -0.31 3.41 17.70
C PRO A 70 0.56 4.04 18.78
N LYS A 71 1.82 3.60 18.91
CA LYS A 71 2.75 4.17 19.90
C LYS A 71 3.01 5.65 19.64
N VAL A 72 3.25 6.02 18.39
CA VAL A 72 3.43 7.43 17.99
C VAL A 72 2.16 8.22 18.28
N THR A 73 0.98 7.72 17.89
CA THR A 73 -0.30 8.39 18.17
C THR A 73 -0.56 8.55 19.68
N PHE A 74 -0.13 7.58 20.49
CA PHE A 74 -0.22 7.65 21.94
C PHE A 74 0.69 8.74 22.51
N LEU A 75 1.97 8.76 22.11
CA LEU A 75 2.95 9.76 22.56
C LEU A 75 2.64 11.16 22.04
N ALA A 76 2.02 11.29 20.86
CA ALA A 76 1.58 12.57 20.31
C ALA A 76 0.57 13.29 21.22
N ARG A 77 -0.14 12.58 22.11
CA ARG A 77 -1.01 13.21 23.12
C ARG A 77 -0.25 14.03 24.14
N SER A 78 0.99 13.66 24.42
CA SER A 78 1.91 14.36 25.32
C SER A 78 2.78 15.39 24.62
N ASP A 79 2.62 15.59 23.30
CA ASP A 79 3.35 16.61 22.53
C ASP A 79 2.76 18.00 22.79
N ARG A 80 2.99 18.51 24.00
CA ARG A 80 2.61 19.84 24.46
C ARG A 80 3.86 20.59 24.89
N ARG A 81 3.78 21.93 24.92
CA ARG A 81 4.85 22.75 25.52
C ARG A 81 5.14 22.26 26.93
N ASP A 82 6.43 22.28 27.27
CA ASP A 82 6.91 21.87 28.58
C ASP A 82 6.13 22.63 29.67
N PRO A 83 5.42 21.92 30.57
CA PRO A 83 4.73 22.54 31.68
C PRO A 83 5.67 23.19 32.71
N TRP A 84 6.97 22.87 32.72
CA TRP A 84 7.92 23.36 33.73
C TRP A 84 9.14 24.06 33.11
N PRO A 85 8.96 25.19 32.41
CA PRO A 85 10.09 25.91 31.83
C PRO A 85 10.98 26.51 32.92
N GLY A 86 12.21 26.01 33.03
CA GLY A 86 13.23 26.56 33.92
C GLY A 86 13.40 25.86 35.28
N CYS A 87 12.72 24.74 35.51
CA CYS A 87 13.03 23.80 36.59
C CYS A 87 13.96 22.67 36.09
#